data_AF-A0A6A6HVN0-F1
#
_entry.id   AF-A0A6A6HVN0-F1
#
_cell.length_a   1.000
_cell.length_b   1.000
_cell.length_c   1.000
_cell.angle_alpha   90.00
_cell.angle_beta   90.00
_cell.angle_gamma   90.00
#
_symmetry.space_group_name_H-M   'P 1'
#
loop_
_entity.id
_entity.type
_entity.pdbx_description
1 polymer ?
#
loop_
_entity_poly.entity_id
_entity_poly.type
_entity_poly.pdbx_seq_one_letter_code
_entity_poly.pdbx_strand_id
1 'polypeptide(L)'
;IDSRNLLRDLVLVFQIFPASRQLPSRFRNATLLDDIDRFTPSITSRTYHFRRTVTLCEQVIRCAPEEKIWDALYVLVTESTPPPRLPSSLQQTPWLRNTSSFANSTGHRNYVDNVAR
;
A
#
# COMPACT_ATOMS: atom_id res chain seq x y z
N ILE A 1 -5.05 11.07 -32.55
CA ILE A 1 -4.28 11.31 -31.30
C ILE A 1 -4.16 9.98 -30.57
N ASP A 2 -2.96 9.55 -30.23
CA ASP A 2 -2.75 8.33 -29.43
C ASP A 2 -3.16 8.61 -27.98
N SER A 3 -4.09 7.82 -27.45
CA SER A 3 -4.61 7.94 -26.08
C SER A 3 -3.50 7.82 -25.02
N ARG A 4 -2.42 7.09 -25.33
CA ARG A 4 -1.27 6.95 -24.42
C ARG A 4 -0.46 8.23 -24.30
N ASN A 5 -0.24 8.92 -25.41
CA ASN A 5 0.52 10.17 -25.42
C ASN A 5 -0.28 11.27 -24.73
N LEU A 6 -1.59 11.36 -25.02
CA LEU A 6 -2.47 12.29 -24.32
C LEU A 6 -2.44 12.10 -22.79
N LEU A 7 -2.46 10.86 -22.32
CA LEU A 7 -2.36 10.57 -20.90
C LEU A 7 -1.03 11.01 -20.30
N ARG A 8 0.08 10.72 -20.98
CA ARG A 8 1.41 11.14 -20.55
C ARG A 8 1.49 12.66 -20.44
N ASP A 9 1.00 13.36 -21.45
CA ASP A 9 0.98 14.82 -21.47
C ASP A 9 0.14 15.37 -20.32
N LEU A 10 -1.06 14.82 -20.08
CA LEU A 10 -1.90 15.21 -18.95
C LEU A 10 -1.23 14.96 -17.60
N VAL A 11 -0.59 13.80 -17.43
CA VAL A 11 0.12 13.48 -16.17
C VAL A 11 1.29 14.44 -15.93
N LEU A 12 2.05 14.76 -16.96
CA LEU A 12 3.13 15.77 -16.89
C LEU A 12 2.57 17.13 -16.47
N VAL A 13 1.42 17.52 -17.03
CA VAL A 13 0.70 18.74 -16.63
C VAL A 13 0.34 18.67 -15.14
N PHE A 14 -0.27 17.59 -14.66
CA PHE A 14 -0.62 17.50 -13.24
C PHE A 14 0.61 17.52 -12.31
N GLN A 15 1.76 17.00 -12.72
CA GLN A 15 2.99 17.05 -11.91
C GLN A 15 3.52 18.48 -11.70
N ILE A 16 3.32 19.38 -12.68
CA ILE A 16 3.75 20.77 -12.57
C ILE A 16 2.76 21.65 -11.79
N PHE A 17 1.52 21.19 -11.59
CA PHE A 17 0.50 21.97 -10.88
C PHE A 17 0.78 22.01 -9.37
N PRO A 18 0.82 23.21 -8.75
CA PRO A 18 1.05 23.34 -7.30
C PRO A 18 0.04 22.58 -6.45
N ALA A 19 -1.22 22.50 -6.91
CA ALA A 19 -2.29 21.77 -6.24
C ALA A 19 -1.93 20.30 -5.98
N SER A 20 -1.21 19.64 -6.88
CA SER A 20 -0.79 18.24 -6.70
C SER A 20 0.13 18.04 -5.49
N ARG A 21 0.87 19.07 -5.07
CA ARG A 21 1.74 19.05 -3.87
C ARG A 21 0.99 19.40 -2.59
N GLN A 22 -0.19 20.01 -2.71
CA GLN A 22 -1.02 20.43 -1.58
C GLN A 22 -2.10 19.40 -1.26
N LEU A 23 -2.60 18.72 -2.28
CA LEU A 23 -3.63 17.71 -2.17
C LEU A 23 -3.07 16.44 -1.50
N PRO A 24 -3.76 15.86 -0.50
CA PRO A 24 -3.29 14.69 0.23
C PRO A 24 -3.43 13.40 -0.59
N SER A 25 -2.52 12.46 -0.43
CA SER A 25 -2.66 11.10 -0.98
C SER A 25 -3.85 10.37 -0.33
N ARG A 26 -4.47 9.43 -1.07
CA ARG A 26 -5.51 8.54 -0.52
C ARG A 26 -4.98 7.35 0.29
N PHE A 27 -3.68 7.03 0.22
CA PHE A 27 -3.16 5.79 0.81
C PHE A 27 -2.15 5.98 1.95
N ARG A 28 -1.50 7.15 2.06
CA ARG A 28 -0.41 7.39 3.00
C ARG A 28 -0.38 8.86 3.44
N ASN A 29 0.39 9.16 4.49
CA ASN A 29 0.83 10.52 4.81
C ASN A 29 1.81 11.03 3.72
N ALA A 30 1.29 11.27 2.53
CA ALA A 30 1.96 11.66 1.31
C ALA A 30 1.04 12.61 0.52
N THR A 31 1.50 13.10 -0.63
CA THR A 31 0.76 14.02 -1.50
C THR A 31 0.20 13.31 -2.73
N LEU A 32 -0.75 13.93 -3.41
CA LEU A 32 -1.25 13.46 -4.70
C LEU A 32 -0.13 13.40 -5.74
N LEU A 33 0.86 14.30 -5.67
CA LEU A 33 2.06 14.23 -6.50
C LEU A 33 2.79 12.90 -6.34
N ASP A 34 2.96 12.41 -5.12
CA ASP A 34 3.62 11.12 -4.86
C ASP A 34 2.84 9.95 -5.51
N ASP A 35 1.50 10.02 -5.50
CA ASP A 35 0.65 9.03 -6.15
C ASP A 35 0.77 9.10 -7.69
N ILE A 36 0.84 10.30 -8.26
CA ILE A 36 1.05 10.54 -9.69
C ILE A 36 2.43 10.03 -10.14
N ASP A 37 3.48 10.31 -9.37
CA ASP A 37 4.84 9.86 -9.66
C ASP A 37 4.92 8.32 -9.65
N ARG A 38 4.26 7.68 -8.70
CA ARG A 38 4.14 6.22 -8.64
C ARG A 38 3.30 5.63 -9.78
N PHE A 39 2.31 6.37 -10.27
CA PHE A 39 1.46 5.96 -11.38
C PHE A 39 2.17 6.05 -12.73
N THR A 40 3.02 7.04 -12.93
CA THR A 40 3.67 7.37 -14.22
C THR A 40 4.34 6.17 -14.92
N PRO A 41 5.13 5.31 -14.24
CA PRO A 41 5.72 4.12 -14.85
C PRO A 41 4.67 3.13 -15.39
N SER A 42 3.48 3.07 -14.78
CA SER A 42 2.41 2.16 -15.19
C SER A 42 1.86 2.49 -16.57
N ILE A 43 1.91 3.75 -17.01
CA ILE A 43 1.41 4.20 -18.31
C ILE A 43 2.19 3.56 -19.47
N THR A 44 3.47 3.26 -19.24
CA THR A 44 4.34 2.65 -20.25
C THR A 44 4.19 1.12 -20.28
N SER A 45 3.59 0.53 -19.23
CA SER A 45 3.36 -0.91 -19.15
C SER A 45 2.47 -1.42 -20.29
N ARG A 46 2.77 -2.64 -20.75
CA ARG A 46 1.95 -3.35 -21.75
C ARG A 46 0.58 -3.76 -21.19
N THR A 47 0.47 -3.89 -19.87
CA THR A 47 -0.76 -4.30 -19.16
C THR A 47 -1.67 -3.13 -18.77
N TYR A 48 -1.29 -1.90 -19.11
CA TYR A 48 -2.08 -0.73 -18.74
C TYR A 48 -3.38 -0.64 -19.56
N HIS A 49 -4.50 -0.51 -18.86
CA HIS A 49 -5.83 -0.43 -19.48
C HIS A 49 -6.29 1.03 -19.60
N PHE A 50 -6.30 1.55 -20.83
CA PHE A 50 -6.71 2.92 -21.16
C PHE A 50 -8.16 3.27 -20.85
N ARG A 51 -9.01 2.26 -20.61
CA ARG A 51 -10.44 2.48 -20.30
C ARG A 51 -10.64 3.43 -19.12
N ARG A 52 -9.72 3.43 -18.14
CA ARG A 52 -9.76 4.30 -16.97
C ARG A 52 -9.32 5.73 -17.26
N THR A 53 -8.48 5.90 -18.27
CA THR A 53 -8.01 7.20 -18.74
C THR A 53 -9.10 8.01 -19.41
N VAL A 54 -10.06 7.33 -20.06
CA VAL A 54 -11.16 7.97 -20.79
C VAL A 54 -11.93 8.92 -19.87
N THR A 55 -12.20 8.52 -18.62
CA THR A 55 -12.92 9.35 -17.66
C THR A 55 -12.19 10.67 -17.38
N LEU A 56 -10.87 10.62 -17.12
CA LEU A 56 -10.07 11.82 -16.88
C LEU A 56 -10.01 12.71 -18.12
N CYS A 57 -9.73 12.13 -19.28
CA CYS A 57 -9.70 12.86 -20.55
C CYS A 57 -11.05 13.54 -20.84
N GLU A 58 -12.15 12.86 -20.60
CA GLU A 58 -13.49 13.40 -20.78
C GLU A 58 -13.76 14.60 -19.86
N GLN A 59 -13.39 14.52 -18.58
CA GLN A 59 -13.55 15.66 -17.66
C GLN A 59 -12.73 16.87 -18.12
N VAL A 60 -11.49 16.66 -18.58
CA VAL A 60 -10.63 17.75 -19.08
C VAL A 60 -11.16 18.34 -20.38
N ILE A 61 -11.55 17.50 -21.35
CA ILE A 61 -12.07 17.95 -22.66
C ILE A 61 -13.39 18.71 -22.50
N ARG A 62 -14.24 18.32 -21.56
CA ARG A 62 -15.52 18.99 -21.29
C ARG A 62 -15.37 20.24 -20.41
N CYS A 63 -14.14 20.64 -20.09
CA CYS A 63 -13.85 21.75 -19.18
C CYS A 63 -14.64 21.62 -17.87
N ALA A 64 -14.67 20.41 -17.30
CA ALA A 64 -15.36 20.15 -16.05
C ALA A 64 -14.79 21.04 -14.92
N PRO A 65 -15.57 21.28 -13.85
CA PRO A 65 -15.06 21.93 -12.66
C PRO A 65 -13.81 21.22 -12.14
N GLU A 66 -12.88 21.99 -11.56
CA GLU A 66 -11.59 21.49 -11.10
C GLU A 66 -11.72 20.27 -10.16
N GLU A 67 -12.70 20.31 -9.26
CA GLU A 67 -13.02 19.25 -8.31
C GLU A 67 -13.24 17.90 -9.01
N LYS A 68 -13.99 17.90 -10.12
CA LYS A 68 -14.25 16.69 -10.91
C LYS A 68 -13.01 16.17 -11.63
N ILE A 69 -12.14 17.07 -12.06
CA ILE A 69 -10.87 16.71 -12.71
C ILE A 69 -9.95 16.05 -11.68
N TRP A 70 -9.83 16.64 -10.48
CA TRP A 70 -9.04 16.08 -9.38
C TRP A 70 -9.60 14.74 -8.90
N ASP A 71 -10.91 14.61 -8.75
CA ASP A 71 -11.55 13.35 -8.38
C ASP A 71 -11.29 12.24 -9.42
N ALA A 72 -11.39 12.56 -10.70
CA ALA A 72 -11.06 11.62 -11.77
C ALA A 72 -9.57 11.21 -11.73
N LEU A 73 -8.67 12.17 -11.44
CA LEU A 73 -7.25 11.88 -11.28
C LEU A 73 -7.00 10.98 -10.07
N TYR A 74 -7.66 11.22 -8.93
CA TYR A 74 -7.59 10.36 -7.75
C TYR A 74 -8.01 8.93 -8.07
N VAL A 75 -9.15 8.74 -8.73
CA VAL A 75 -9.62 7.41 -9.13
C VAL A 75 -8.59 6.72 -10.03
N LEU A 76 -8.02 7.46 -10.99
CA LEU A 76 -7.02 6.93 -11.91
C LEU A 76 -5.75 6.43 -11.20
N VAL A 77 -5.17 7.23 -10.30
CA VAL A 77 -3.94 6.85 -9.59
C VAL A 77 -4.20 5.80 -8.52
N THR A 78 -5.39 5.80 -7.89
CA THR A 78 -5.73 4.85 -6.83
C THR A 78 -6.03 3.44 -7.31
N GLU A 79 -6.76 3.27 -8.40
CA GLU A 79 -7.04 1.92 -8.91
C GLU A 79 -5.84 1.26 -9.62
N SER A 80 -4.77 2.03 -9.84
CA SER A 80 -3.54 1.54 -10.47
C SER A 80 -2.60 0.87 -9.46
N THR A 81 -2.81 1.06 -8.16
CA THR A 81 -2.16 0.23 -7.15
C THR A 81 -2.94 -1.07 -7.01
N PRO A 82 -2.30 -2.25 -7.21
CA PRO A 82 -2.92 -3.50 -6.84
C PRO A 82 -3.31 -3.43 -5.35
N PRO A 83 -4.48 -3.96 -4.95
CA PRO A 83 -4.85 -4.01 -3.55
C PRO A 83 -3.71 -4.64 -2.74
N PRO A 84 -3.46 -4.20 -1.49
CA PRO A 84 -2.41 -4.75 -0.66
C PRO A 84 -2.57 -6.28 -0.64
N ARG A 85 -1.64 -6.99 -1.29
CA ARG A 85 -1.58 -8.43 -1.16
C ARG A 85 -1.16 -8.68 0.28
N LEU A 86 -2.11 -9.13 1.10
CA LEU A 86 -1.85 -9.65 2.44
C LEU A 86 -0.58 -10.51 2.36
N PRO A 87 0.45 -10.27 3.20
CA PRO A 87 1.61 -11.13 3.19
C PRO A 87 1.12 -12.56 3.48
N SER A 88 1.33 -13.46 2.52
CA SER A 88 1.08 -14.88 2.70
C SER A 88 2.11 -15.42 3.68
N SER A 89 1.86 -15.23 4.98
CA SER A 89 2.57 -15.89 6.07
C SER A 89 1.59 -16.14 7.20
N LEU A 90 0.66 -17.06 6.96
CA LEU A 90 -0.06 -17.79 8.02
C LEU A 90 0.84 -18.92 8.55
N GLN A 91 1.99 -18.55 9.12
CA GLN A 91 2.71 -19.43 10.05
C GLN A 91 2.85 -18.70 11.38
N GLN A 92 1.70 -18.48 12.03
CA GLN A 92 1.72 -18.35 13.49
C GLN A 92 1.84 -19.75 14.08
N THR A 93 2.94 -19.96 14.78
CA THR A 93 3.17 -21.06 15.72
C THR A 93 1.97 -21.20 16.66
N PRO A 94 1.41 -22.40 16.89
CA PRO A 94 0.36 -22.56 17.90
C PRO A 94 0.96 -22.39 19.31
N TRP A 95 0.63 -21.28 19.97
CA TRP A 95 0.81 -21.12 21.41
C TRP A 95 -0.35 -21.82 22.14
N LEU A 96 -0.20 -23.11 22.42
CA LEU A 96 -1.08 -23.80 23.38
C LEU A 96 -0.44 -23.71 24.77
N ARG A 97 -0.94 -22.75 25.54
CA ARG A 97 -0.72 -22.63 26.98
C ARG A 97 -1.49 -23.73 27.73
N ASN A 98 -0.80 -24.28 28.72
CA ASN A 98 -1.28 -24.74 30.04
C ASN A 98 -2.13 -26.02 30.13
N THR A 99 -1.52 -27.07 30.69
CA THR A 99 -2.24 -28.07 31.47
C THR A 99 -1.56 -28.23 32.84
N SER A 100 -2.30 -27.81 33.86
CA SER A 100 -2.25 -28.21 35.26
C SER A 100 -1.36 -29.40 35.64
N SER A 101 -0.63 -29.29 36.75
CA SER A 101 -1.03 -29.96 38.00
C SER A 101 -0.02 -29.65 39.12
N PHE A 102 -0.49 -28.95 40.15
CA PHE A 102 0.17 -28.91 41.45
C PHE A 102 0.00 -30.29 42.11
N ALA A 103 1.08 -31.03 42.30
CA ALA A 103 1.08 -32.23 43.13
C ALA A 103 2.44 -32.41 43.82
N ASN A 104 2.51 -31.78 44.99
CA ASN A 104 3.05 -32.31 46.23
C ASN A 104 4.57 -32.49 46.43
N SER A 105 5.03 -31.75 47.44
CA SER A 105 6.19 -31.96 48.29
C SER A 105 6.47 -33.42 48.67
N THR A 106 7.76 -33.72 48.88
CA THR A 106 8.28 -34.16 50.20
C THR A 106 9.80 -34.14 50.15
N GLY A 107 10.44 -33.37 51.04
CA GLY A 107 11.88 -33.42 51.23
C GLY A 107 12.31 -34.67 51.98
N HIS A 108 13.57 -35.11 51.78
CA HIS A 108 14.44 -35.52 52.88
C HIS A 108 15.87 -35.85 52.40
N ARG A 109 16.84 -35.31 53.17
CA ARG A 109 18.18 -35.86 53.51
C ARG A 109 19.34 -35.77 52.52
N ASN A 110 20.22 -34.79 52.81
CA ASN A 110 21.60 -34.94 53.29
C ASN A 110 22.35 -36.24 52.91
N TYR A 111 23.46 -36.13 52.15
CA TYR A 111 24.73 -36.76 52.56
C TYR A 111 25.94 -36.13 51.82
N VAL A 112 26.76 -35.48 52.64
CA VAL A 112 28.20 -35.12 52.58
C VAL A 112 29.03 -35.27 51.29
N ASP A 113 29.75 -34.17 51.07
CA ASP A 113 31.06 -34.03 50.46
C ASP A 113 32.11 -34.92 51.18
N ASN A 114 32.97 -35.62 50.44
CA ASN A 114 34.24 -36.18 50.94
C ASN A 114 35.18 -36.57 49.78
N VAL A 115 36.09 -35.64 49.46
CA VAL A 115 37.56 -35.76 49.34
C VAL A 115 38.22 -37.05 48.77
N ALA A 116 39.20 -36.78 47.88
CA ALA A 116 40.46 -37.46 47.54
C ALA A 116 40.51 -38.51 46.41
N ARG A 117 41.11 -38.12 45.28
CA ARG A 117 42.51 -38.49 44.96
C ARG A 117 43.17 -37.45 44.07
#